data_AF-A0A267GUY5-F1
#
_entry.id   AF-A0A267GUY5-F1
#
_cell.length_a   1.000
_cell.length_b   1.000
_cell.length_c   1.000
_cell.angle_alpha   90.00
_cell.angle_beta   90.00
_cell.angle_gamma   90.00
#
_symmetry.space_group_name_H-M   'P 1'
#
loop_
_entity.id
_entity.type
_entity.pdbx_description
1 polymer ?
#
loop_
_entity_poly.entity_id
_entity_poly.type
_entity_poly.pdbx_seq_one_letter_code
_entity_poly.pdbx_strand_id
1 'polypeptide(L)'
;MYGQQPYPMGSHSSPMPPATSQSSGGGGSTSFDSNVLGLLRNMEREDLQKLNDQTIETLISDDTDLNKLQEVKLTESATNRSLAEHNLSQQSRIEQGRRALISAHKEAADLGRHHRELTSRLSGGQQGESLETLHSLLQSACLEAEEKSDSILDQFQSKRMSLPEFINKYTEARALYHTRRAKTDKVTEISNQRIVQASSAYRTTNMPPAMPPVGPFGPPPVPPQHAAMPPYYYPPNYYGGRP
;
A
#
# COMPACT_ATOMS: atom_id res chain seq x y z
N MET A 1 23.83 10.99 12.31
CA MET A 1 23.72 11.80 11.08
C MET A 1 23.10 10.95 9.98
N TYR A 2 21.77 10.90 9.89
CA TYR A 2 21.05 10.57 8.65
C TYR A 2 19.81 11.46 8.63
N GLY A 3 19.82 12.39 7.67
CA GLY A 3 18.84 13.46 7.54
C GLY A 3 17.50 12.95 7.05
N GLN A 4 16.44 13.36 7.74
CA GLN A 4 15.07 13.22 7.27
C GLN A 4 14.86 14.15 6.07
N GLN A 5 14.61 13.58 4.90
CA GLN A 5 14.04 14.29 3.76
C GLN A 5 12.51 14.40 3.96
N PRO A 6 11.89 15.57 3.81
CA PRO A 6 10.43 15.70 3.91
C PRO A 6 9.75 15.16 2.65
N TYR A 7 8.69 14.36 2.83
CA TYR A 7 7.84 13.91 1.75
C TYR A 7 7.04 15.08 1.13
N PRO A 8 6.87 15.13 -0.20
CA PRO A 8 6.09 16.18 -0.86
C PRO A 8 4.60 15.97 -0.55
N MET A 9 4.01 16.92 0.16
CA MET A 9 2.57 16.99 0.38
C MET A 9 1.89 17.28 -0.96
N GLY A 10 1.29 16.26 -1.57
CA GLY A 10 0.44 16.41 -2.74
C GLY A 10 -0.74 17.31 -2.41
N SER A 11 -0.76 18.49 -3.03
CA SER A 11 -1.83 19.49 -2.96
C SER A 11 -3.12 18.96 -3.54
N HIS A 12 -3.87 18.19 -2.75
CA HIS A 12 -5.27 17.89 -3.04
C HIS A 12 -6.10 19.10 -2.64
N SER A 13 -6.19 20.04 -3.58
CA SER A 13 -7.13 21.16 -3.54
C SER A 13 -8.54 20.57 -3.67
N SER A 14 -9.23 20.39 -2.55
CA SER A 14 -10.68 20.27 -2.59
C SER A 14 -11.25 21.61 -3.06
N PRO A 15 -12.23 21.63 -3.97
CA PRO A 15 -12.74 22.87 -4.54
C PRO A 15 -13.37 23.67 -3.41
N MET A 16 -12.77 24.83 -3.16
CA MET A 16 -13.36 25.89 -2.37
C MET A 16 -14.78 26.12 -2.91
N PRO A 17 -15.82 26.23 -2.07
CA PRO A 17 -17.11 26.73 -2.55
C PRO A 17 -16.85 28.06 -3.26
N PRO A 18 -17.57 28.39 -4.34
CA PRO A 18 -17.34 29.63 -5.06
C PRO A 18 -17.35 30.75 -4.04
N ALA A 19 -16.20 31.42 -3.91
CA ALA A 19 -16.14 32.72 -3.29
C ALA A 19 -17.18 33.52 -4.07
N THR A 20 -18.32 33.75 -3.44
CA THR A 20 -19.27 34.73 -3.94
C THR A 20 -18.56 36.04 -3.70
N SER A 21 -17.69 36.40 -4.63
CA SER A 21 -17.08 37.70 -4.77
C SER A 21 -18.19 38.63 -5.23
N GLN A 22 -19.15 38.89 -4.34
CA GLN A 22 -19.62 40.25 -4.24
C GLN A 22 -18.46 41.01 -3.62
N SER A 23 -17.65 41.56 -4.52
CA SER A 23 -16.74 42.67 -4.25
C SER A 23 -17.55 43.79 -3.60
N SER A 24 -17.75 43.71 -2.29
CA SER A 24 -17.81 44.89 -1.45
C SER A 24 -16.36 45.14 -1.04
N GLY A 25 -15.72 46.04 -1.76
CA GLY A 25 -14.38 46.51 -1.40
C GLY A 25 -14.43 47.04 0.03
N GLY A 26 -13.96 46.23 0.97
CA GLY A 26 -13.71 46.62 2.35
C GLY A 26 -12.49 47.52 2.42
N GLY A 27 -12.57 48.68 1.76
CA GLY A 27 -11.86 49.84 2.28
C GLY A 27 -12.42 50.07 3.66
N GLY A 28 -11.63 49.81 4.69
CA GLY A 28 -11.93 50.18 6.07
C GLY A 28 -11.94 51.70 6.22
N SER A 29 -12.87 52.36 5.54
CA SER A 29 -13.43 53.62 5.98
C SER A 29 -14.57 53.23 6.89
N THR A 30 -14.26 52.94 8.16
CA THR A 30 -15.26 53.05 9.22
C THR A 30 -15.59 54.54 9.34
N SER A 31 -16.35 55.06 8.37
CA SER A 31 -17.09 56.29 8.60
C SER A 31 -18.09 55.90 9.67
N PHE A 32 -17.77 56.19 10.92
CA PHE A 32 -18.68 56.13 12.06
C PHE A 32 -19.77 57.20 11.93
N ASP A 33 -20.26 57.46 10.73
CA ASP A 33 -21.44 58.28 10.48
C ASP A 33 -22.66 57.38 10.71
N SER A 34 -22.80 56.88 11.94
CA SER A 34 -24.04 56.25 12.38
C SER A 34 -25.17 57.26 12.17
N ASN A 35 -26.30 56.80 11.61
CA ASN A 35 -27.45 57.66 11.34
C ASN A 35 -27.92 58.39 12.61
N VAL A 36 -27.67 57.81 13.79
CA VAL A 36 -27.93 58.42 15.09
C VAL A 36 -27.02 59.62 15.35
N LEU A 37 -25.73 59.53 15.02
CA LEU A 37 -24.80 60.66 15.15
C LEU A 37 -25.12 61.77 14.13
N GLY A 38 -25.59 61.40 12.94
CA GLY A 38 -26.13 62.35 11.96
C GLY A 38 -27.40 63.05 12.44
N LEU A 39 -28.31 62.32 13.10
CA LEU A 39 -29.55 62.85 13.66
C LEU A 39 -29.28 63.78 14.84
N LEU A 40 -28.44 63.37 15.79
CA LEU A 40 -28.02 64.17 16.95
C LEU A 40 -27.33 65.47 16.54
N ARG A 41 -26.56 65.45 15.45
CA ARG A 41 -25.89 66.63 14.89
C ARG A 41 -26.88 67.67 14.33
N ASN A 42 -28.08 67.25 13.96
CA ASN A 42 -29.11 68.09 13.34
C ASN A 42 -30.26 68.45 14.31
N MET A 43 -30.21 67.99 15.57
CA MET A 43 -31.19 68.32 16.60
C MET A 43 -30.96 69.71 17.21
N GLU A 44 -32.02 70.39 17.63
CA GLU A 44 -31.94 71.70 18.27
C GLU A 44 -31.41 71.59 19.71
N ARG A 45 -30.75 72.64 20.20
CA ARG A 45 -30.08 72.68 21.51
C ARG A 45 -31.01 72.34 22.67
N GLU A 46 -32.29 72.71 22.57
CA GLU A 46 -33.30 72.43 23.60
C GLU A 46 -33.65 70.94 23.69
N ASP A 47 -33.67 70.24 22.55
CA ASP A 47 -33.95 68.81 22.48
C ASP A 47 -32.74 67.96 22.90
N LEU A 48 -31.54 68.43 22.57
CA LEU A 48 -30.29 67.85 23.09
C LEU A 48 -30.19 67.95 24.62
N GLN A 49 -30.81 68.96 25.23
CA GLN A 49 -30.80 69.16 26.68
C GLN A 49 -31.83 68.29 27.42
N LYS A 50 -32.84 67.77 26.69
CA LYS A 50 -33.86 66.82 27.20
C LYS A 50 -33.43 65.36 27.03
N LEU A 51 -32.32 65.11 26.33
CA LEU A 51 -31.75 63.78 26.16
C LEU A 51 -31.31 63.24 27.52
N ASN A 52 -31.79 62.06 27.86
CA ASN A 52 -31.41 61.30 29.05
C ASN A 52 -30.80 59.95 28.64
N ASP A 53 -30.07 59.27 29.52
CA ASP A 53 -29.38 58.01 29.22
C ASP A 53 -30.32 56.96 28.59
N GLN A 54 -31.55 56.88 29.08
CA GLN A 54 -32.58 55.97 28.53
C GLN A 54 -32.96 56.32 27.09
N THR A 55 -33.06 57.61 26.75
CA THR A 55 -33.39 58.05 25.38
C THR A 55 -32.22 57.82 24.41
N ILE A 56 -30.99 57.91 24.92
CA ILE A 56 -29.78 57.60 24.17
C ILE A 56 -29.71 56.10 23.90
N GLU A 57 -30.00 55.26 24.89
CA GLU A 57 -30.09 53.80 24.73
C GLU A 57 -31.17 53.39 23.73
N THR A 58 -32.33 54.05 23.71
CA THR A 58 -33.34 53.80 22.68
C THR A 58 -32.86 54.22 21.29
N LEU A 59 -32.24 55.39 21.15
CA LEU A 59 -31.68 55.86 19.88
C LEU A 59 -30.60 54.92 19.33
N ILE A 60 -29.72 54.41 20.19
CA ILE A 60 -28.69 53.42 19.83
C ILE A 60 -29.31 52.08 19.45
N SER A 61 -30.35 51.65 20.18
CA SER A 61 -31.09 50.43 19.87
C SER A 61 -31.90 50.53 18.57
N ASP A 62 -32.30 51.75 18.19
CA ASP A 62 -33.02 52.03 16.94
C ASP A 62 -32.06 52.23 15.74
N ASP A 63 -30.74 52.28 15.95
CA ASP A 63 -29.77 52.45 14.87
C ASP A 63 -29.74 51.22 13.96
N THR A 64 -30.23 51.38 12.74
CA THR A 64 -30.33 50.29 11.77
C THR A 64 -28.97 49.70 11.40
N ASP A 65 -27.90 50.49 11.41
CA ASP A 65 -26.58 50.02 11.00
C ASP A 65 -25.87 49.24 12.12
N LEU A 66 -26.03 49.65 13.39
CA LEU A 66 -25.60 48.86 14.53
C LEU A 66 -26.39 47.55 14.65
N ASN A 67 -27.69 47.57 14.39
CA ASN A 67 -28.51 46.36 14.39
C ASN A 67 -28.10 45.37 13.28
N LYS A 68 -27.85 45.85 12.06
CA LYS A 68 -27.32 45.02 10.96
C LYS A 68 -25.96 44.44 11.32
N LEU A 69 -25.07 45.23 11.93
CA LEU A 69 -23.75 44.76 12.36
C LEU A 69 -23.87 43.71 13.47
N GLN A 70 -24.81 43.89 14.40
CA GLN A 70 -25.11 42.90 15.44
C GLN A 70 -25.67 41.61 14.83
N GLU A 71 -26.54 41.69 13.83
CA GLU A 71 -27.05 40.54 13.09
C GLU A 71 -25.93 39.80 12.34
N VAL A 72 -25.07 40.52 11.63
CA VAL A 72 -23.88 39.93 10.97
C VAL A 72 -22.99 39.24 12.00
N LYS A 73 -22.69 39.89 13.12
CA LYS A 73 -21.90 39.28 14.20
C LYS A 73 -22.54 38.00 14.74
N LEU A 74 -23.86 38.00 14.97
CA LEU A 74 -24.57 36.83 15.48
C LEU A 74 -24.57 35.69 14.47
N THR A 75 -24.87 35.99 13.21
CA THR A 75 -24.88 34.99 12.13
C THR A 75 -23.48 34.42 11.88
N GLU A 76 -22.44 35.25 11.83
CA GLU A 76 -21.04 34.79 11.72
C GLU A 76 -20.58 33.99 12.94
N SER A 77 -21.00 34.39 14.15
CA SER A 77 -20.66 33.62 15.35
C SER A 77 -21.35 32.25 15.36
N ALA A 78 -22.59 32.16 14.86
CA ALA A 78 -23.32 30.92 14.74
C ALA A 78 -22.73 30.00 13.66
N THR A 79 -22.34 30.56 12.51
CA THR A 79 -21.69 29.79 11.44
C THR A 79 -20.31 29.30 11.87
N ASN A 80 -19.50 30.15 12.53
CA ASN A 80 -18.21 29.76 13.07
C ASN A 80 -18.35 28.64 14.10
N ARG A 81 -19.33 28.75 15.01
CA ARG A 81 -19.63 27.70 16.00
C ARG A 81 -20.00 26.37 15.34
N SER A 82 -20.91 26.41 14.36
CA SER A 82 -21.30 25.21 13.60
C SER A 82 -20.12 24.59 12.84
N LEU A 83 -19.27 25.41 12.21
CA LEU A 83 -18.05 24.94 11.55
C LEU A 83 -17.05 24.32 12.53
N ALA A 84 -16.85 24.94 13.70
CA ALA A 84 -15.96 24.42 14.72
C ALA A 84 -16.47 23.07 15.25
N GLU A 85 -17.77 22.94 15.54
CA GLU A 85 -18.40 21.69 15.95
C GLU A 85 -18.26 20.60 14.88
N HIS A 86 -18.53 20.93 13.61
CA HIS A 86 -18.33 20.01 12.50
C HIS A 86 -16.86 19.60 12.35
N ASN A 87 -15.92 20.55 12.40
CA ASN A 87 -14.48 20.27 12.29
C ASN A 87 -13.99 19.37 13.44
N LEU A 88 -14.45 19.59 14.67
CA LEU A 88 -14.14 18.74 15.82
C LEU A 88 -14.69 17.31 15.61
N SER A 89 -15.90 17.17 15.06
CA SER A 89 -16.48 15.86 14.75
C SER A 89 -15.67 15.12 13.66
N GLN A 90 -15.22 15.82 12.62
CA GLN A 90 -14.38 15.25 11.56
C GLN A 90 -13.00 14.88 12.08
N GLN A 91 -12.39 15.73 12.90
CA GLN A 91 -11.08 15.46 13.51
C GLN A 91 -11.13 14.17 14.34
N SER A 92 -12.15 13.99 15.17
CA SER A 92 -12.33 12.76 15.96
C SER A 92 -12.40 11.52 15.06
N ARG A 93 -13.18 11.58 13.97
CA ARG A 93 -13.32 10.48 13.02
C ARG A 93 -12.03 10.18 12.25
N ILE A 94 -11.31 11.22 11.80
CA ILE A 94 -10.02 11.08 11.12
C ILE A 94 -8.98 10.48 12.06
N GLU A 95 -8.93 10.91 13.32
CA GLU A 95 -8.01 10.37 14.32
C GLU A 95 -8.31 8.91 14.64
N GLN A 96 -9.59 8.53 14.75
CA GLN A 96 -9.98 7.13 14.89
C GLN A 96 -9.54 6.29 13.69
N GLY A 97 -9.80 6.75 12.46
CA GLY A 97 -9.37 6.08 11.23
C GLY A 97 -7.85 5.96 11.12
N ARG A 98 -7.12 7.02 11.49
CA ARG A 98 -5.66 7.03 11.53
C ARG A 98 -5.12 6.00 12.53
N ARG A 99 -5.68 5.93 13.74
CA ARG A 99 -5.28 4.94 14.75
C ARG A 99 -5.55 3.51 14.27
N ALA A 100 -6.72 3.26 13.68
CA ALA A 100 -7.06 1.97 13.13
C ALA A 100 -6.10 1.56 12.00
N LEU A 101 -5.79 2.48 11.08
CA LEU A 101 -4.84 2.25 10.00
C LEU A 101 -3.43 1.94 10.53
N ILE A 102 -2.94 2.70 11.50
CA ILE A 102 -1.64 2.45 12.12
C ILE A 102 -1.62 1.07 12.80
N SER A 103 -2.70 0.69 13.50
CA SER A 103 -2.81 -0.62 14.14
C SER A 103 -2.79 -1.75 13.11
N ALA A 104 -3.62 -1.66 12.08
CA ALA A 104 -3.69 -2.66 11.02
C ALA A 104 -2.37 -2.77 10.24
N HIS A 105 -1.69 -1.64 10.00
CA HIS A 105 -0.38 -1.66 9.35
C HIS A 105 0.69 -2.32 10.23
N LYS A 106 0.67 -2.06 11.55
CA LYS A 106 1.58 -2.75 12.49
C LYS A 106 1.33 -4.25 12.48
N GLU A 107 0.08 -4.67 12.60
CA GLU A 107 -0.31 -6.08 12.53
C GLU A 107 0.14 -6.71 11.20
N ALA A 108 -0.15 -6.09 10.06
CA ALA A 108 0.29 -6.57 8.76
C ALA A 108 1.83 -6.65 8.65
N ALA A 109 2.55 -5.69 9.19
CA ALA A 109 4.01 -5.72 9.24
C ALA A 109 4.53 -6.85 10.14
N ASP A 110 3.85 -7.15 11.25
CA ASP A 110 4.18 -8.23 12.17
C ASP A 110 3.93 -9.60 11.51
N LEU A 111 2.77 -9.80 10.89
CA LEU A 111 2.48 -10.99 10.08
C LEU A 111 3.47 -11.13 8.93
N GLY A 112 3.82 -10.05 8.24
CA GLY A 112 4.79 -10.05 7.16
C GLY A 112 6.22 -10.39 7.63
N ARG A 113 6.58 -10.04 8.87
CA ARG A 113 7.84 -10.51 9.48
C ARG A 113 7.77 -11.99 9.83
N HIS A 114 6.69 -12.43 10.47
CA HIS A 114 6.48 -13.84 10.83
C HIS A 114 6.45 -14.76 9.59
N HIS A 115 5.78 -14.35 8.51
CA HIS A 115 5.77 -15.08 7.24
C HIS A 115 7.17 -15.17 6.62
N ARG A 116 7.93 -14.07 6.62
CA ARG A 116 9.32 -14.09 6.12
C ARG A 116 10.21 -14.99 6.97
N GLU A 117 10.05 -14.97 8.28
CA GLU A 117 10.77 -15.87 9.18
C GLU A 117 10.42 -17.33 8.89
N LEU A 118 9.13 -17.67 8.79
CA LEU A 118 8.69 -19.03 8.49
C LEU A 118 9.18 -19.48 7.11
N THR A 119 9.12 -18.59 6.12
CA THR A 119 9.65 -18.84 4.78
C THR A 119 11.16 -19.06 4.83
N SER A 120 11.91 -18.25 5.58
CA SER A 120 13.36 -18.41 5.75
C SER A 120 13.72 -19.70 6.49
N ARG A 121 12.90 -20.14 7.45
CA ARG A 121 13.08 -21.42 8.14
C ARG A 121 12.82 -22.60 7.19
N LEU A 122 11.80 -22.48 6.34
CA LEU A 122 11.47 -23.49 5.32
C LEU A 122 12.49 -23.52 4.17
N SER A 123 12.96 -22.37 3.70
CA SER A 123 13.95 -22.26 2.63
C SER A 123 15.37 -22.56 3.12
N GLY A 124 15.72 -22.16 4.34
CA GLY A 124 16.97 -22.52 5.00
C GLY A 124 17.05 -24.01 5.35
N GLY A 125 15.90 -24.68 5.40
CA GLY A 125 15.80 -26.12 5.51
C GLY A 125 15.90 -26.79 4.14
N GLN A 126 17.10 -26.80 3.54
CA GLN A 126 17.73 -28.01 2.98
C GLN A 126 16.98 -28.87 1.94
N GLN A 127 15.71 -28.68 1.60
CA GLN A 127 14.93 -29.71 0.90
C GLN A 127 15.27 -29.81 -0.60
N GLY A 128 15.62 -28.69 -1.25
CA GLY A 128 16.07 -28.70 -2.64
C GLY A 128 17.49 -29.25 -2.77
N GLU A 129 18.42 -28.69 -1.99
CA GLU A 129 19.83 -29.12 -1.93
C GLU A 129 19.95 -30.58 -1.46
N SER A 130 19.16 -31.00 -0.48
CA SER A 130 19.13 -32.37 0.00
C SER A 130 18.59 -33.34 -1.05
N LEU A 131 17.64 -32.93 -1.90
CA LEU A 131 17.09 -33.82 -2.94
C LEU A 131 18.11 -34.04 -4.06
N GLU A 132 18.79 -32.99 -4.50
CA GLU A 132 19.86 -33.08 -5.51
C GLU A 132 21.07 -33.86 -4.99
N THR A 133 21.46 -33.61 -3.74
CA THR A 133 22.52 -34.36 -3.06
C THR A 133 22.14 -35.84 -2.93
N LEU A 134 20.91 -36.13 -2.50
CA LEU A 134 20.38 -37.50 -2.41
C LEU A 134 20.39 -38.19 -3.77
N HIS A 135 19.96 -37.49 -4.83
CA HIS A 135 19.95 -38.02 -6.18
C HIS A 135 21.37 -38.38 -6.66
N SER A 136 22.33 -37.49 -6.43
CA SER A 136 23.75 -37.71 -6.75
C SER A 136 24.34 -38.89 -5.99
N LEU A 137 24.04 -39.01 -4.69
CA LEU A 137 24.46 -40.15 -3.87
C LEU A 137 23.85 -41.46 -4.37
N LEU A 138 22.58 -41.44 -4.78
CA LEU A 138 21.91 -42.61 -5.34
C LEU A 138 22.52 -43.04 -6.68
N GLN A 139 22.86 -42.08 -7.54
CA GLN A 139 23.57 -42.36 -8.79
C GLN A 139 24.94 -42.99 -8.55
N SER A 140 25.71 -42.46 -7.60
CA SER A 140 26.98 -43.06 -7.18
C SER A 140 26.80 -44.49 -6.67
N ALA A 141 25.80 -44.74 -5.83
CA ALA A 141 25.47 -46.07 -5.33
C ALA A 141 24.97 -47.03 -6.44
N CYS A 142 24.35 -46.53 -7.50
CA CYS A 142 24.02 -47.33 -8.69
C CYS A 142 25.28 -47.75 -9.43
N LEU A 143 26.20 -46.82 -9.69
CA LEU A 143 27.47 -47.10 -10.37
C LEU A 143 28.32 -48.09 -9.56
N GLU A 144 28.37 -47.95 -8.23
CA GLU A 144 29.06 -48.90 -7.36
C GLU A 144 28.45 -50.32 -7.44
N ALA A 145 27.13 -50.42 -7.59
CA ALA A 145 26.46 -51.72 -7.74
C ALA A 145 26.71 -52.34 -9.13
N GLU A 146 26.79 -51.51 -10.17
CA GLU A 146 27.15 -51.90 -11.52
C GLU A 146 28.59 -52.42 -11.58
N GLU A 147 29.54 -51.67 -11.01
CA GLU A 147 30.95 -52.06 -10.91
C GLU A 147 31.11 -53.39 -10.14
N LYS A 148 30.35 -53.60 -9.06
CA LYS A 148 30.33 -54.90 -8.36
C LYS A 148 29.85 -56.03 -9.26
N SER A 149 28.81 -55.80 -10.06
CA SER A 149 28.31 -56.82 -10.99
C SER A 149 29.32 -57.13 -12.10
N ASP A 150 30.05 -56.13 -12.59
CA ASP A 150 31.11 -56.30 -13.58
C ASP A 150 32.33 -57.02 -13.00
N SER A 151 32.71 -56.71 -11.76
CA SER A 151 33.78 -57.45 -11.06
C SER A 151 33.44 -58.92 -10.88
N ILE A 152 32.19 -59.26 -10.57
CA ILE A 152 31.71 -60.65 -10.49
C ILE A 152 31.80 -61.32 -11.87
N LEU A 153 31.43 -60.60 -12.93
CA LEU A 153 31.53 -61.11 -14.30
C LEU A 153 32.99 -61.40 -14.71
N ASP A 154 33.92 -60.49 -14.41
CA ASP A 154 35.34 -60.66 -14.70
C ASP A 154 35.96 -61.86 -13.95
N GLN A 155 35.57 -62.05 -12.69
CA GLN A 155 36.00 -63.21 -11.89
C GLN A 155 35.51 -64.54 -12.50
N PHE A 156 34.29 -64.58 -13.01
CA PHE A 156 33.74 -65.73 -13.71
C PHE A 156 34.46 -66.01 -15.03
N GLN A 157 34.71 -64.99 -15.85
CA GLN A 157 35.46 -65.13 -17.10
C GLN A 157 36.89 -65.62 -16.85
N SER A 158 37.50 -65.18 -15.74
CA SER A 158 38.81 -65.63 -15.29
C SER A 158 38.81 -67.03 -14.67
N LYS A 159 37.68 -67.74 -14.67
CA LYS A 159 37.47 -69.07 -14.05
C LYS A 159 37.80 -69.12 -12.55
N ARG A 160 37.72 -67.98 -11.85
CA ARG A 160 37.99 -67.87 -10.41
C ARG A 160 36.77 -68.22 -9.53
N MET A 161 35.60 -68.40 -10.14
CA MET A 161 34.38 -68.80 -9.44
C MET A 161 33.61 -69.88 -10.22
N SER A 162 32.81 -70.65 -9.51
CA SER A 162 31.95 -71.67 -10.12
C SER A 162 30.67 -71.08 -10.73
N LEU A 163 30.06 -71.75 -11.70
CA LEU A 163 28.82 -71.29 -12.34
C LEU A 163 27.65 -71.09 -11.35
N PRO A 164 27.38 -72.02 -10.40
CA PRO A 164 26.31 -71.81 -9.42
C PRO A 164 26.56 -70.60 -8.50
N GLU A 165 27.82 -70.37 -8.13
CA GLU A 165 28.22 -69.23 -7.30
C GLU A 165 28.08 -67.91 -8.07
N PHE A 166 28.45 -67.89 -9.35
CA PHE A 166 28.26 -66.75 -10.24
C PHE A 166 26.80 -66.34 -10.34
N ILE A 167 25.91 -67.30 -10.61
CA ILE A 167 24.47 -67.03 -10.77
C ILE A 167 23.92 -66.35 -9.51
N ASN A 168 24.21 -66.88 -8.32
CA ASN A 168 23.73 -66.29 -7.07
C ASN A 168 24.27 -64.87 -6.85
N LYS A 169 25.59 -64.67 -6.92
CA LYS A 169 26.20 -63.36 -6.63
C LYS A 169 25.84 -62.30 -7.68
N TYR A 170 25.82 -62.67 -8.96
CA TYR A 170 25.52 -61.75 -10.05
C TYR A 170 24.05 -61.33 -10.06
N THR A 171 23.13 -62.26 -9.81
CA THR A 171 21.70 -61.93 -9.72
C THR A 171 21.40 -61.03 -8.53
N GLU A 172 22.03 -61.26 -7.37
CA GLU A 172 21.91 -60.38 -6.21
C GLU A 172 22.43 -58.96 -6.51
N ALA A 173 23.63 -58.84 -7.10
CA ALA A 173 24.22 -57.56 -7.46
C ALA A 173 23.37 -56.79 -8.49
N ARG A 174 22.87 -57.48 -9.53
CA ARG A 174 21.99 -56.87 -10.54
C ARG A 174 20.61 -56.50 -9.98
N ALA A 175 20.02 -57.32 -9.11
CA ALA A 175 18.76 -56.99 -8.44
C ALA A 175 18.89 -55.71 -7.60
N LEU A 176 20.01 -55.58 -6.89
CA LEU A 176 20.34 -54.38 -6.11
C LEU A 176 20.55 -53.16 -7.02
N TYR A 177 21.30 -53.30 -8.12
CA TYR A 177 21.45 -52.25 -9.14
C TYR A 177 20.09 -51.77 -9.68
N HIS A 178 19.24 -52.67 -10.14
CA HIS A 178 17.93 -52.31 -10.70
C HIS A 178 17.01 -51.65 -9.67
N THR A 179 17.07 -52.10 -8.41
CA THR A 179 16.32 -51.47 -7.31
C THR A 179 16.79 -50.04 -7.07
N ARG A 180 18.10 -49.81 -7.03
CA ARG A 180 18.65 -48.46 -6.87
C ARG A 180 18.31 -47.58 -8.07
N ARG A 181 18.42 -48.11 -9.29
CA ARG A 181 18.07 -47.40 -10.53
C ARG A 181 16.61 -46.95 -10.55
N ALA A 182 15.68 -47.86 -10.23
CA ALA A 182 14.27 -47.53 -10.13
C ALA A 182 13.99 -46.44 -9.08
N LYS A 183 14.72 -46.44 -7.95
CA LYS A 183 14.62 -45.36 -6.95
C LYS A 183 15.19 -44.03 -7.48
N THR A 184 16.29 -44.05 -8.24
CA THR A 184 16.85 -42.84 -8.87
C THR A 184 15.86 -42.22 -9.85
N ASP A 185 15.25 -43.05 -10.69
CA ASP A 185 14.24 -42.62 -11.66
C ASP A 185 13.03 -42.03 -10.91
N LYS A 186 12.62 -42.63 -9.78
CA LYS A 186 11.52 -42.11 -8.96
C LYS A 186 11.83 -40.76 -8.32
N VAL A 187 13.06 -40.57 -7.82
CA VAL A 187 13.50 -39.27 -7.27
C VAL A 187 13.50 -38.20 -8.36
N THR A 188 13.91 -38.54 -9.58
CA THR A 188 13.88 -37.64 -10.75
C THR A 188 12.44 -37.25 -11.09
N GLU A 189 11.52 -38.22 -11.10
CA GLU A 189 10.09 -37.97 -11.33
C GLU A 189 9.49 -37.02 -10.28
N ILE A 190 9.81 -37.22 -8.99
CA ILE A 190 9.36 -36.36 -7.89
C ILE A 190 9.88 -34.92 -8.07
N SER A 191 11.15 -34.77 -8.46
CA SER A 191 11.76 -33.45 -8.73
C SER A 191 10.99 -32.73 -9.85
N ASN A 192 10.72 -33.41 -10.95
CA ASN A 192 9.98 -32.85 -12.09
C ASN A 192 8.54 -32.47 -11.71
N GLN A 193 7.86 -33.28 -10.90
CA GLN A 193 6.51 -32.97 -10.40
C GLN A 193 6.49 -31.71 -9.51
N ARG A 194 7.50 -31.51 -8.66
CA ARG A 194 7.61 -30.29 -7.84
C ARG A 194 7.73 -29.04 -8.71
N ILE A 195 8.53 -29.09 -9.78
CA ILE A 195 8.67 -27.98 -10.72
C ILE A 195 7.33 -27.63 -11.36
N VAL A 196 6.55 -28.64 -11.77
CA VAL A 196 5.22 -28.44 -12.37
C VAL A 196 4.20 -27.88 -11.36
N GLN A 197 4.23 -28.32 -10.10
CA GLN A 197 3.32 -27.81 -9.07
C GLN A 197 3.65 -26.36 -8.66
N ALA A 198 4.93 -26.06 -8.46
CA ALA A 198 5.39 -24.68 -8.30
C ALA A 198 4.96 -23.83 -9.51
N SER A 199 4.95 -24.44 -10.71
CA SER A 199 4.53 -23.79 -11.94
C SER A 199 3.08 -23.33 -12.02
N SER A 200 2.22 -24.01 -11.27
CA SER A 200 0.78 -23.77 -11.25
C SER A 200 0.40 -22.75 -10.17
N ALA A 201 1.09 -22.77 -9.03
CA ALA A 201 0.83 -21.87 -7.91
C ALA A 201 1.06 -20.38 -8.27
N TYR A 202 2.06 -20.05 -9.08
CA TYR A 202 2.27 -18.66 -9.52
C TYR A 202 1.32 -18.18 -10.62
N ARG A 203 0.54 -19.08 -11.25
CA ARG A 203 -0.50 -18.68 -12.22
C ARG A 203 -1.78 -18.20 -11.53
N THR A 204 -2.03 -18.60 -10.28
CA THR A 204 -3.22 -18.20 -9.52
C THR A 204 -2.98 -16.97 -8.63
N THR A 205 -1.74 -16.66 -8.24
CA THR A 205 -1.45 -15.52 -7.34
C THR A 205 -1.32 -14.17 -8.04
N ASN A 206 -1.15 -14.16 -9.37
CA ASN A 206 -1.01 -12.93 -10.17
C ASN A 206 -2.31 -12.51 -10.86
N MET A 207 -3.43 -13.19 -10.56
CA MET A 207 -4.75 -12.71 -10.96
C MET A 207 -5.25 -11.70 -9.92
N PRO A 208 -5.56 -10.45 -10.32
CA PRO A 208 -6.22 -9.51 -9.41
C PRO A 208 -7.55 -10.12 -8.93
N PRO A 209 -7.94 -9.92 -7.66
CA PRO A 209 -9.15 -10.50 -7.11
C PRO A 209 -10.36 -10.12 -7.98
N ALA A 210 -11.14 -11.12 -8.39
CA ALA A 210 -12.38 -10.92 -9.12
C ALA A 210 -13.32 -10.06 -8.26
N MET A 211 -13.61 -8.84 -8.72
CA MET A 211 -14.57 -7.96 -8.06
C MET A 211 -15.98 -8.59 -8.10
N PRO A 212 -16.81 -8.39 -7.07
CA PRO A 212 -18.19 -8.86 -7.07
C PRO A 212 -19.00 -8.21 -8.22
N PRO A 213 -20.04 -8.87 -8.74
CA PRO A 213 -20.80 -8.38 -9.88
C PRO A 213 -21.47 -7.05 -9.53
N VAL A 214 -21.02 -5.98 -10.18
CA VAL A 214 -21.67 -4.67 -10.14
C VAL A 214 -22.95 -4.76 -10.96
N GLY A 215 -24.03 -4.14 -10.46
CA GLY A 215 -25.38 -4.14 -11.04
C GLY A 215 -25.49 -3.56 -12.48
N PRO A 216 -26.69 -3.15 -12.93
CA PRO A 216 -27.07 -3.09 -14.36
C PRO A 216 -26.31 -2.10 -15.27
N PHE A 217 -25.28 -1.42 -14.77
CA PHE A 217 -24.45 -0.52 -15.54
C PHE A 217 -23.14 -1.24 -15.85
N GLY A 218 -22.96 -1.62 -17.12
CA GLY A 218 -21.79 -2.35 -17.60
C GLY A 218 -20.46 -1.62 -17.32
N PRO A 219 -19.32 -2.34 -17.40
CA PRO A 219 -18.02 -1.74 -17.11
C PRO A 219 -17.72 -0.60 -18.08
N PRO A 220 -17.09 0.50 -17.62
CA PRO A 220 -16.66 1.58 -18.52
C PRO A 220 -15.69 1.03 -19.57
N PRO A 221 -15.68 1.58 -20.80
CA PRO A 221 -14.82 1.09 -21.86
C PRO A 221 -13.35 1.23 -21.46
N VAL A 222 -12.64 0.11 -21.54
CA VAL A 222 -11.19 0.04 -21.31
C VAL A 222 -10.50 0.75 -22.49
N PRO A 223 -9.64 1.75 -22.28
CA PRO A 223 -8.86 2.32 -23.37
C PRO A 223 -7.88 1.25 -23.92
N PRO A 224 -7.67 1.19 -25.24
CA PRO A 224 -6.86 0.15 -25.87
C PRO A 224 -5.42 0.21 -25.36
N GLN A 225 -4.96 -0.90 -24.77
CA GLN A 225 -3.57 -1.08 -24.42
C GLN A 225 -2.76 -1.40 -25.69
N HIS A 226 -1.60 -0.73 -25.79
CA HIS A 226 -0.46 -0.96 -26.69
C HIS A 226 -0.42 -0.19 -28.01
N ALA A 227 0.20 0.99 -27.96
CA ALA A 227 1.25 1.34 -28.90
C ALA A 227 2.46 1.82 -28.10
N ALA A 228 3.65 1.35 -28.46
CA ALA A 228 4.93 1.66 -27.82
C ALA A 228 5.07 3.18 -27.59
N MET A 229 5.42 3.57 -26.37
CA MET A 229 5.78 4.97 -26.11
C MET A 229 7.06 5.29 -26.89
N PRO A 230 7.13 6.43 -27.61
CA PRO A 230 8.39 6.91 -28.17
C PRO A 230 9.40 7.19 -27.04
N PRO A 231 10.71 7.05 -27.29
CA PRO A 231 11.73 7.13 -26.26
C PRO A 231 11.68 8.50 -25.58
N TYR A 232 11.59 8.48 -24.25
CA TYR A 232 11.61 9.67 -23.40
C TYR A 232 12.94 10.41 -23.63
N TYR A 233 12.87 11.60 -24.22
CA TYR A 233 14.01 12.49 -24.33
C TYR A 233 14.31 13.04 -22.94
N TYR A 234 15.36 12.53 -22.29
CA TYR A 234 15.89 13.12 -21.06
C TYR A 234 16.38 14.54 -21.37
N PRO A 235 15.93 15.58 -20.65
CA PRO A 235 16.56 16.89 -20.73
C PRO A 235 18.02 16.78 -20.22
N PRO A 236 18.98 17.50 -20.82
CA PRO A 236 20.39 17.38 -20.46
C PRO A 236 20.62 17.79 -19.00
N ASN A 237 21.35 16.94 -18.28
CA ASN A 237 21.98 17.26 -17.00
C ASN A 237 22.80 18.55 -17.13
N TYR A 238 22.36 19.64 -16.51
CA TYR A 238 23.25 20.75 -16.18
C TYR A 238 23.95 20.43 -14.85
N TYR A 239 25.01 19.64 -14.95
CA TYR A 239 26.11 19.66 -13.99
C TYR A 239 27.41 19.89 -14.76
N GLY A 240 27.99 21.08 -14.57
CA GLY A 240 29.29 21.49 -15.10
C GLY A 240 29.33 23.03 -15.18
N GLY A 241 30.16 23.75 -14.44
CA GLY A 241 31.25 23.29 -13.61
C GLY A 241 31.86 24.39 -12.73
N ARG A 242 32.73 23.92 -11.85
CA ARG A 242 33.87 24.68 -11.30
C ARG A 242 34.89 24.91 -12.42
N PRO A 243 35.68 25.98 -12.37
CA PRO A 243 36.90 25.98 -11.56
C PRO A 243 36.79 26.76 -10.25
#